data_AF-X1GXF3-F1
#
_entry.id   AF-X1GXF3-F1
#
_cell.length_a   1.000
_cell.length_b   1.000
_cell.length_c   1.000
_cell.angle_alpha   90.00
_cell.angle_beta   90.00
_cell.angle_gamma   90.00
#
_symmetry.space_group_name_H-M   'P 1'
#
loop_
_entity.id
_entity.type
_entity.pdbx_description
1 polymer ?
#
loop_
_entity_poly.entity_id
_entity_poly.type
_entity_poly.pdbx_seq_one_letter_code
_entity_poly.pdbx_strand_id
1 'polypeptide(L)'
;IALADPDVAMIPAFAGFNALQLVNTPNIENSYVILKPFHERKRSANQIVADLNAKFSAGIQGAFPYALLPPPIQGLGNGSGYSLYLEDRAGLGYGALQNAITAFQGAVAQTPGMTFPVSSYQANIPQLEVKV
;
A
#
# COMPACT_ATOMS: atom_id res chain seq x y z
N ILE A 1 -15.37 0.59 5.60
CA ILE A 1 -15.05 2.03 5.37
C ILE A 1 -15.36 2.43 3.94
N ALA A 2 -14.66 1.90 2.92
CA ALA A 2 -14.86 2.35 1.54
C ALA A 2 -16.26 2.06 0.97
N LEU A 3 -16.91 0.94 1.29
CA LEU A 3 -18.26 0.63 0.77
C LEU A 3 -19.35 1.61 1.26
N ALA A 4 -19.08 2.28 2.39
CA ALA A 4 -20.00 3.28 2.94
C ALA A 4 -19.88 4.64 2.23
N ASP A 5 -18.90 4.82 1.34
CA ASP A 5 -18.75 6.03 0.55
C ASP A 5 -19.78 6.05 -0.60
N PRO A 6 -20.59 7.12 -0.75
CA PRO A 6 -21.68 7.16 -1.73
C PRO A 6 -21.22 7.19 -3.19
N ASP A 7 -19.94 7.49 -3.48
CA ASP A 7 -19.37 7.51 -4.82
C ASP A 7 -18.73 6.17 -5.21
N VAL A 8 -18.75 5.17 -4.32
CA VAL A 8 -18.24 3.82 -4.57
C VAL A 8 -19.38 2.92 -5.08
N ALA A 9 -19.11 2.16 -6.14
CA ALA A 9 -20.05 1.23 -6.76
C ALA A 9 -19.89 -0.19 -6.22
N MET A 10 -18.65 -0.68 -6.10
CA MET A 10 -18.35 -2.02 -5.59
C MET A 10 -16.90 -2.13 -5.11
N ILE A 11 -16.62 -3.16 -4.31
CA ILE A 11 -15.28 -3.45 -3.79
C ILE A 11 -15.01 -4.96 -3.83
N PRO A 12 -14.50 -5.50 -4.94
CA PRO A 12 -13.91 -6.83 -4.95
C PRO A 12 -12.67 -6.84 -4.03
N ALA A 13 -12.62 -7.79 -3.11
CA ALA A 13 -11.57 -7.92 -2.10
C ALA A 13 -10.86 -9.28 -2.23
N PHE A 14 -9.54 -9.28 -2.07
CA PHE A 14 -8.66 -10.41 -2.28
C PHE A 14 -7.77 -10.58 -1.06
N ALA A 15 -8.19 -11.44 -0.13
CA ALA A 15 -7.40 -11.79 1.04
C ALA A 15 -6.13 -12.56 0.62
N GLY A 16 -4.99 -12.17 1.19
CA GLY A 16 -3.70 -12.80 0.93
C GLY A 16 -3.05 -12.41 -0.39
N PHE A 17 -3.65 -11.54 -1.21
CA PHE A 17 -3.05 -11.08 -2.46
C PHE A 17 -2.32 -9.76 -2.28
N ASN A 18 -1.01 -9.75 -2.57
CA ASN A 18 -0.20 -8.53 -2.58
C ASN A 18 -0.13 -7.95 -3.99
N ALA A 19 -0.91 -6.91 -4.25
CA ALA A 19 -0.97 -6.27 -5.56
C ALA A 19 0.31 -5.49 -5.92
N LEU A 20 1.15 -5.10 -4.97
CA LEU A 20 2.41 -4.41 -5.28
C LEU A 20 3.44 -5.36 -5.90
N GLN A 21 3.49 -6.60 -5.40
CA GLN A 21 4.46 -7.62 -5.80
C GLN A 21 3.87 -8.72 -6.70
N LEU A 22 2.55 -8.77 -6.85
CA LEU A 22 1.83 -9.82 -7.57
C LEU A 22 2.10 -11.24 -7.02
N VAL A 23 2.19 -11.37 -5.70
CA VAL A 23 2.42 -12.64 -4.99
C VAL A 23 1.40 -12.83 -3.87
N ASN A 24 1.30 -14.06 -3.36
CA ASN A 24 0.51 -14.35 -2.17
C ASN A 24 1.30 -13.98 -0.90
N THR A 25 0.69 -13.18 -0.04
CA THR A 25 1.23 -12.73 1.25
C THR A 25 0.11 -12.78 2.28
N PRO A 26 0.03 -13.83 3.13
CA PRO A 26 -1.16 -14.15 3.92
C PRO A 26 -1.66 -13.07 4.89
N ASN A 27 -0.78 -12.16 5.34
CA ASN A 27 -1.09 -11.05 6.24
C ASN A 27 -1.44 -9.75 5.50
N ILE A 28 -1.66 -9.78 4.18
CA ILE A 28 -2.07 -8.65 3.36
C ILE A 28 -3.47 -8.88 2.80
N GLU A 29 -4.21 -7.79 2.61
CA GLU A 29 -5.48 -7.75 1.89
C GLU A 29 -5.38 -6.68 0.80
N ASN A 30 -5.97 -6.97 -0.37
CA ASN A 30 -6.08 -6.00 -1.45
C ASN A 30 -7.53 -5.89 -1.93
N SER A 31 -8.03 -4.66 -1.98
CA SER A 31 -9.37 -4.32 -2.43
C SER A 31 -9.32 -3.37 -3.62
N TYR A 32 -10.10 -3.65 -4.66
CA TYR A 32 -10.28 -2.74 -5.79
C TYR A 32 -11.52 -1.88 -5.56
N VAL A 33 -11.33 -0.61 -5.21
CA VAL A 33 -12.43 0.33 -5.01
C VAL A 33 -12.91 0.86 -6.37
N ILE A 34 -14.01 0.29 -6.87
CA ILE A 34 -14.60 0.70 -8.15
C ILE A 34 -15.57 1.85 -7.90
N LEU A 35 -15.28 3.00 -8.51
CA LEU A 35 -16.10 4.20 -8.39
C LEU A 35 -17.32 4.17 -9.32
N LYS A 36 -18.36 4.91 -8.95
CA LYS A 36 -19.51 5.17 -9.83
C LYS A 36 -19.09 5.94 -11.08
N PRO A 37 -19.89 5.86 -12.17
CA PRO A 37 -19.70 6.67 -13.37
C PRO A 37 -19.57 8.16 -13.05
N PHE A 38 -18.80 8.89 -13.87
CA PHE A 38 -18.51 10.32 -13.65
C PHE A 38 -19.76 11.20 -13.51
N HIS A 39 -20.87 10.87 -14.18
CA HIS A 39 -22.10 11.65 -14.12
C HIS A 39 -22.92 11.42 -12.84
N GLU A 40 -22.60 10.38 -12.06
CA GLU A 40 -23.26 10.07 -10.79
C GLU A 40 -22.50 10.61 -9.57
N ARG A 41 -21.30 11.15 -9.78
CA ARG A 41 -20.42 11.63 -8.70
C ARG A 41 -19.92 13.05 -8.97
N LYS A 42 -19.80 13.83 -7.90
CA LYS A 42 -19.22 15.18 -7.97
C LYS A 42 -17.74 15.21 -7.57
N ARG A 43 -17.31 14.28 -6.72
CA ARG A 43 -15.91 14.17 -6.27
C ARG A 43 -15.07 13.48 -7.33
N SER A 44 -13.83 13.95 -7.50
CA SER A 44 -12.77 13.28 -8.27
C SER A 44 -12.25 12.04 -7.54
N ALA A 45 -11.56 11.15 -8.27
CA ALA A 45 -10.91 9.99 -7.65
C ALA A 45 -9.84 10.40 -6.61
N ASN A 46 -9.12 11.50 -6.87
CA ASN A 46 -8.17 12.09 -5.91
C ASN A 46 -8.85 12.47 -4.58
N GLN A 47 -10.00 13.15 -4.65
CA GLN A 47 -10.75 13.54 -3.46
C GLN A 47 -11.26 12.33 -2.67
N ILE A 48 -11.70 11.28 -3.37
CA ILE A 48 -12.17 10.05 -2.73
C ILE A 48 -11.00 9.31 -2.07
N VAL A 49 -9.85 9.16 -2.74
CA VAL A 49 -8.65 8.55 -2.15
C VAL A 49 -8.17 9.32 -0.93
N ALA A 50 -8.15 10.65 -0.98
CA ALA A 50 -7.77 11.49 0.16
C ALA A 50 -8.73 11.30 1.35
N ASP A 51 -10.03 11.26 1.11
CA ASP A 51 -11.04 11.02 2.15
C ASP A 51 -10.94 9.60 2.76
N LEU A 52 -10.70 8.57 1.93
CA LEU A 52 -10.44 7.21 2.41
C LEU A 52 -9.19 7.14 3.29
N ASN A 53 -8.08 7.73 2.85
CA ASN A 53 -6.84 7.77 3.64
C ASN A 53 -7.01 8.54 4.95
N ALA A 54 -7.78 9.64 4.97
CA ALA A 54 -8.12 10.34 6.20
C ALA A 54 -8.91 9.43 7.16
N LYS A 55 -9.93 8.71 6.66
CA LYS A 55 -10.72 7.74 7.45
C LYS A 55 -9.87 6.57 7.95
N PHE A 56 -8.93 6.09 7.15
CA PHE A 56 -7.98 5.05 7.54
C PHE A 56 -7.02 5.50 8.64
N SER A 57 -6.59 6.75 8.60
CA SER A 57 -5.71 7.34 9.62
C SER A 57 -6.37 7.46 11.00
N ALA A 58 -7.71 7.48 11.06
CA ALA A 58 -8.47 7.44 12.31
C ALA A 58 -8.34 6.11 13.08
N GLY A 59 -7.66 5.11 12.51
CA GLY A 59 -7.22 3.90 13.20
C GLY A 59 -8.03 2.68 12.83
N ILE A 60 -7.42 1.75 12.09
CA ILE A 60 -7.80 0.33 12.09
C ILE A 60 -6.83 -0.40 12.99
N GLN A 61 -7.31 -0.95 14.10
CA GLN A 61 -6.44 -1.68 15.03
C GLN A 61 -5.84 -2.91 14.34
N GLY A 62 -4.51 -3.03 14.40
CA GLY A 62 -3.78 -4.17 13.83
C GLY A 62 -3.58 -4.14 12.31
N ALA A 63 -3.92 -3.03 11.63
CA ALA A 63 -3.72 -2.89 10.19
C ALA A 63 -3.25 -1.48 9.80
N PHE A 64 -2.51 -1.40 8.69
CA PHE A 64 -2.08 -0.14 8.07
C PHE A 64 -2.68 -0.02 6.67
N PRO A 65 -4.00 0.24 6.55
CA PRO A 65 -4.67 0.41 5.26
C PRO A 65 -4.28 1.74 4.61
N TYR A 66 -4.17 1.73 3.29
CA TYR A 66 -4.00 2.92 2.48
C TYR A 66 -4.69 2.73 1.13
N ALA A 67 -5.16 3.82 0.55
CA ALA A 67 -5.69 3.90 -0.80
C ALA A 67 -4.69 4.62 -1.70
N LEU A 68 -4.53 4.12 -2.91
CA LEU A 68 -3.73 4.74 -3.96
C LEU A 68 -4.53 4.77 -5.28
N LEU A 69 -4.14 5.66 -6.18
CA LEU A 69 -4.69 5.67 -7.53
C LEU A 69 -3.98 4.65 -8.42
N PRO A 70 -4.62 4.16 -9.50
CA PRO A 70 -3.92 3.35 -10.50
C PRO A 70 -2.77 4.13 -11.15
N PRO A 71 -1.83 3.43 -11.82
CA PRO A 71 -0.78 4.10 -12.58
C PRO A 71 -1.38 4.91 -13.74
N PRO A 72 -0.74 6.03 -14.14
CA PRO A 72 -1.22 6.85 -15.26
C PRO A 72 -1.13 6.14 -16.61
N ILE A 73 -0.22 5.16 -16.75
CA ILE A 73 -0.06 4.31 -17.93
C ILE A 73 -0.20 2.87 -17.47
N GLN A 74 -1.15 2.14 -18.05
CA GLN A 74 -1.34 0.72 -17.73
C GLN A 74 -0.09 -0.08 -18.11
N GLY A 75 0.32 -0.99 -17.22
CA GLY A 75 1.55 -1.75 -17.36
C GLY A 75 2.79 -1.09 -16.76
N LEU A 76 2.75 0.20 -16.40
CA LEU A 76 3.85 0.87 -15.69
C LEU A 76 3.68 0.79 -14.17
N GLY A 77 3.60 -0.43 -13.65
CA GLY A 77 3.47 -0.73 -12.22
C GLY A 77 2.02 -0.88 -11.74
N ASN A 78 1.86 -0.99 -10.41
CA ASN A 78 0.57 -1.28 -9.78
C ASN A 78 -0.07 -0.07 -9.06
N GLY A 79 0.56 1.10 -9.13
CA GLY A 79 0.09 2.28 -8.41
C GLY A 79 0.66 3.60 -8.89
N SER A 80 0.00 4.70 -8.55
CA SER A 80 0.46 6.07 -8.78
C SER A 80 1.63 6.44 -7.87
N GLY A 81 2.53 7.29 -8.36
CA GLY A 81 3.64 7.83 -7.57
C GLY A 81 4.99 7.41 -8.14
N TYR A 82 5.91 7.06 -7.25
CA TYR A 82 7.25 6.58 -7.58
C TYR A 82 7.43 5.13 -7.13
N SER A 83 8.36 4.43 -7.76
CA SER A 83 8.81 3.10 -7.35
C SER A 83 10.34 3.10 -7.30
N LEU A 84 10.89 2.52 -6.23
CA LEU A 84 12.32 2.46 -5.96
C LEU A 84 12.65 1.08 -5.40
N TYR A 85 13.84 0.60 -5.71
CA TYR A 85 14.44 -0.55 -5.04
C TYR A 85 15.53 -0.05 -4.09
N LEU A 86 15.42 -0.41 -2.82
CA LEU A 86 16.50 -0.22 -1.86
C LEU A 86 17.26 -1.54 -1.74
N GLU A 87 18.54 -1.51 -2.10
CA GLU A 87 19.38 -2.71 -2.23
C GLU A 87 20.47 -2.74 -1.16
N ASP A 88 20.60 -3.88 -0.50
CA ASP A 88 21.79 -4.20 0.28
C ASP A 88 22.84 -4.83 -0.65
N ARG A 89 23.85 -4.04 -1.01
CA ARG A 89 24.95 -4.46 -1.90
C ARG A 89 26.17 -4.99 -1.13
N ALA A 90 26.16 -4.93 0.19
CA ALA A 90 27.26 -5.36 1.05
C ALA A 90 26.96 -6.67 1.80
N GLY A 91 25.73 -7.19 1.71
CA GLY A 91 25.35 -8.45 2.35
C GLY A 91 25.19 -8.34 3.87
N LEU A 92 24.72 -7.18 4.35
CA LEU A 92 24.45 -6.90 5.77
C LEU A 92 23.26 -7.70 6.32
N GLY A 93 22.37 -8.18 5.45
CA GLY A 93 21.31 -9.12 5.79
C GLY A 93 19.93 -8.49 6.05
N TYR A 94 18.92 -9.34 6.25
CA TYR A 94 17.51 -8.92 6.16
C TYR A 94 17.09 -7.86 7.18
N GLY A 95 17.55 -7.98 8.43
CA GLY A 95 17.22 -7.03 9.49
C GLY A 95 17.88 -5.66 9.26
N ALA A 96 19.12 -5.64 8.76
CA ALA A 96 19.80 -4.40 8.41
C ALA A 96 19.07 -3.66 7.27
N LEU A 97 18.63 -4.40 6.24
CA LEU A 97 17.83 -3.83 5.16
C LEU A 97 16.46 -3.34 5.65
N GLN A 98 15.81 -4.05 6.58
CA GLN A 98 14.55 -3.58 7.19
C GLN A 98 14.73 -2.23 7.88
N ASN A 99 15.81 -2.07 8.65
CA ASN A 99 16.11 -0.82 9.35
C ASN A 99 16.39 0.31 8.35
N ALA A 100 17.12 0.04 7.28
CA ALA A 100 17.37 1.00 6.22
C ALA A 100 16.07 1.43 5.51
N ILE A 101 15.16 0.50 5.22
CA ILE A 101 13.84 0.79 4.66
C ILE A 101 13.05 1.69 5.60
N THR A 102 12.95 1.35 6.88
CA THR A 102 12.22 2.16 7.88
C THR A 102 12.78 3.58 7.98
N ALA A 103 14.11 3.73 8.01
CA ALA A 103 14.77 5.02 8.03
C ALA A 103 14.50 5.83 6.76
N PHE A 104 14.58 5.19 5.59
CA PHE A 104 14.24 5.79 4.31
C PHE A 104 12.79 6.26 4.27
N GLN A 105 11.83 5.43 4.71
CA GLN A 105 10.43 5.80 4.76
C GLN A 105 10.18 7.02 5.65
N GLY A 106 10.83 7.06 6.82
CA GLY A 106 10.78 8.21 7.73
C GLY A 106 11.33 9.50 7.09
N ALA A 107 12.46 9.43 6.40
CA ALA A 107 13.05 10.58 5.72
C ALA A 107 12.17 11.10 4.57
N VAL A 108 11.61 10.20 3.75
CA VAL A 108 10.73 10.59 2.65
C VAL A 108 9.43 11.20 3.18
N ALA A 109 8.86 10.68 4.26
CA ALA A 109 7.66 11.23 4.88
C ALA A 109 7.84 12.68 5.37
N GLN A 110 9.06 13.10 5.66
CA GLN A 110 9.40 14.48 6.05
C GLN A 110 9.78 15.37 4.85
N THR A 111 9.84 14.83 3.64
CA THR A 111 10.26 15.57 2.45
C THR A 111 9.06 16.34 1.85
N PRO A 112 9.13 17.67 1.68
CA PRO A 112 8.05 18.44 1.06
C PRO A 112 7.67 17.91 -0.32
N GLY A 113 6.38 17.72 -0.55
CA GLY A 113 5.85 17.19 -1.82
C GLY A 113 5.85 15.67 -1.94
N MET A 114 6.38 14.94 -0.95
CA MET A 114 6.33 13.47 -0.91
C MET A 114 5.20 12.98 -0.02
N THR A 115 4.61 11.85 -0.41
CA THR A 115 3.73 11.05 0.46
C THR A 115 4.53 9.91 1.10
N PHE A 116 3.99 9.32 2.17
CA PHE A 116 4.62 8.20 2.86
C PHE A 116 4.83 7.02 1.89
N PRO A 117 6.08 6.57 1.65
CA PRO A 117 6.34 5.38 0.84
C PRO A 117 5.86 4.12 1.54
N VAL A 118 5.16 3.26 0.79
CA VAL A 118 4.76 1.93 1.24
C VAL A 118 5.75 0.88 0.73
N SER A 119 5.96 -0.18 1.51
CA SER A 119 6.82 -1.30 1.14
C SER A 119 6.17 -2.61 1.58
N SER A 120 6.35 -3.65 0.77
CA SER A 120 5.96 -5.03 1.11
C SER A 120 7.09 -5.80 1.81
N TYR A 121 8.25 -5.20 2.03
CA TYR A 121 9.38 -5.87 2.65
C TYR A 121 9.12 -6.11 4.15
N GLN A 122 9.23 -7.37 4.58
CA GLN A 122 9.01 -7.79 5.96
C GLN A 122 10.09 -8.79 6.40
N ALA A 123 11.06 -8.33 7.18
CA ALA A 123 12.12 -9.17 7.73
C ALA A 123 11.74 -9.86 9.07
N ASN A 124 10.54 -9.60 9.59
CA ASN A 124 10.08 -10.03 10.91
C ASN A 124 8.98 -11.11 10.84
N ILE A 125 8.85 -11.82 9.72
CA ILE A 125 7.93 -12.96 9.61
C ILE A 125 8.44 -14.09 10.52
N PRO A 126 7.63 -14.56 11.48
CA PRO A 126 8.03 -15.68 12.34
C PRO A 126 8.30 -16.94 11.51
N GLN A 127 9.45 -17.56 11.75
CA GLN A 127 9.86 -18.80 11.09
C GLN A 127 10.23 -19.86 12.13
N LEU A 128 10.03 -21.13 11.78
CA LEU A 128 10.44 -22.28 12.57
C LEU A 128 11.60 -22.98 11.87
N GLU A 129 12.71 -23.17 12.59
CA GLU A 129 13.84 -23.99 12.13
C GLU A 129 13.67 -25.41 12.71
N VAL A 130 13.51 -26.41 11.85
CA VAL A 130 13.46 -27.82 12.26
C VAL A 130 14.86 -28.41 12.17
N LYS A 131 15.38 -28.92 13.30
CA LYS A 131 16.66 -29.62 13.38
C LYS A 131 16.40 -31.12 13.55
N VAL A 132 17.03 -31.94 12.71
CA VAL A 132 16.94 -33.42 12.73
C VAL A 132 18.18 -33.98 13.43
#